data_AF-A0A0F2N5A0-F1
#
_entry.id   AF-A0A0F2N5A0-F1
#
_cell.length_a   1.000
_cell.length_b   1.000
_cell.length_c   1.000
_cell.angle_alpha   90.00
_cell.angle_beta   90.00
_cell.angle_gamma   90.00
#
_symmetry.space_group_name_H-M   'P 1'
#
loop_
_entity.id
_entity.type
_entity.pdbx_description
1 polymer ?
#
loop_
_entity_poly.entity_id
_entity_poly.type
_entity_poly.pdbx_seq_one_letter_code
_entity_poly.pdbx_strand_id
1 'polypeptide(L)'
;MEQFHVIIFLSVIFLMVLAISIWKTVALKKENTMLSRQLTETSNSLEMTRKNITALREKQLKADEFQSSLTDAALSTRIQKSRATFQSGDRNRTTPEKYCYIHSLAKKGLSSDEIAAVLTISTHEARQLVTLAKIAQGN
;
A
#
# COMPACT_ATOMS: atom_id res chain seq x y z
N MET A 1 -88.67 -24.83 -35.35
CA MET A 1 -88.11 -23.45 -35.28
C MET A 1 -87.37 -23.23 -33.95
N GLU A 2 -87.98 -23.48 -32.80
CA GLU A 2 -87.37 -23.15 -31.49
C GLU A 2 -86.06 -23.89 -31.16
N GLN A 3 -85.94 -25.18 -31.49
CA GLN A 3 -84.71 -25.94 -31.23
C GLN A 3 -83.48 -25.38 -31.98
N PHE A 4 -83.66 -24.82 -33.18
CA PHE A 4 -82.57 -24.20 -33.94
C PHE A 4 -82.08 -22.92 -33.27
N HIS A 5 -82.98 -22.12 -32.69
CA HIS A 5 -82.60 -20.92 -31.94
C HIS A 5 -81.78 -21.26 -30.69
N VAL A 6 -82.13 -22.33 -29.98
CA VAL A 6 -81.38 -22.78 -28.80
C VAL A 6 -79.95 -23.24 -29.16
N ILE A 7 -79.79 -23.99 -30.25
CA ILE A 7 -78.46 -24.46 -30.71
C ILE A 7 -77.59 -23.28 -31.15
N ILE A 8 -78.16 -22.32 -31.90
CA ILE A 8 -77.43 -21.11 -32.32
C ILE A 8 -76.98 -20.30 -31.11
N PHE A 9 -77.87 -20.12 -30.11
CA PHE A 9 -77.54 -19.37 -28.90
C PHE A 9 -76.40 -20.02 -28.09
N LEU A 10 -76.44 -21.33 -27.90
CA LEU A 10 -75.35 -22.07 -27.23
C LEU A 10 -74.02 -22.00 -28.01
N SER A 11 -74.07 -22.07 -29.34
CA SER A 11 -72.88 -21.93 -30.18
C SER A 11 -72.24 -20.54 -30.04
N VAL A 12 -73.04 -19.48 -30.00
CA VAL A 12 -72.55 -18.10 -29.80
C VAL A 12 -71.93 -17.93 -28.42
N ILE A 13 -72.54 -18.47 -27.37
CA ILE A 13 -71.97 -18.45 -26.01
C ILE A 13 -70.62 -19.17 -25.99
N PHE A 14 -70.54 -20.35 -26.60
CA PHE A 14 -69.30 -21.12 -26.64
C PHE A 14 -68.18 -20.36 -27.36
N LEU A 15 -68.48 -19.72 -28.50
CA LEU A 15 -67.53 -18.88 -29.23
C LEU A 15 -67.08 -17.66 -28.40
N MET A 16 -67.98 -17.02 -27.66
CA MET A 16 -67.64 -15.92 -26.76
C MET A 16 -66.70 -16.36 -25.63
N VAL A 17 -66.95 -17.52 -25.00
CA VAL A 17 -66.07 -18.07 -23.95
C VAL A 17 -64.69 -18.41 -24.52
N LEU A 18 -64.62 -18.99 -25.72
CA LEU A 18 -63.35 -19.26 -26.39
C LEU A 18 -62.59 -17.97 -26.69
N ALA A 19 -63.26 -16.94 -27.20
CA ALA A 19 -62.63 -15.65 -27.49
C ALA A 19 -62.05 -14.99 -26.23
N ILE A 20 -62.79 -14.99 -25.12
CA ILE A 20 -62.32 -14.45 -23.83
C ILE A 20 -61.12 -15.26 -23.30
N SER A 21 -61.15 -16.58 -23.44
CA SER A 21 -60.07 -17.46 -22.99
C SER A 21 -58.78 -17.20 -23.79
N ILE A 22 -58.89 -17.12 -25.12
CA ILE A 22 -57.76 -16.78 -25.99
C ILE A 22 -57.20 -15.41 -25.62
N TRP A 23 -58.07 -14.40 -25.46
CA TRP A 23 -57.65 -13.06 -25.08
C TRP A 23 -56.85 -13.04 -23.77
N LYS A 24 -57.34 -13.72 -22.73
CA LYS A 24 -56.63 -13.82 -21.45
C LYS A 24 -55.26 -14.50 -21.58
N THR A 25 -55.17 -15.58 -22.35
CA THR A 25 -53.88 -16.27 -22.54
C THR A 25 -52.85 -15.40 -23.25
N VAL A 26 -53.29 -14.59 -24.22
CA VAL A 26 -52.42 -13.63 -24.93
C VAL A 26 -51.98 -12.49 -24.01
N ALA A 27 -52.91 -11.93 -23.23
CA ALA A 27 -52.60 -10.88 -22.26
C ALA A 27 -51.58 -11.35 -21.21
N LEU A 28 -51.79 -12.55 -20.63
CA LEU A 28 -50.89 -13.16 -19.65
C LEU A 28 -49.50 -13.43 -20.24
N LYS A 29 -49.42 -13.93 -21.48
CA LYS A 29 -48.13 -14.10 -22.16
C LYS A 29 -47.39 -12.78 -22.32
N LYS A 30 -48.11 -11.71 -22.71
CA LYS A 30 -47.53 -10.38 -22.89
C LYS A 30 -46.97 -9.83 -21.57
N GLU A 31 -47.73 -9.92 -20.48
CA GLU A 31 -47.26 -9.52 -19.15
C GLU A 31 -46.05 -10.32 -18.70
N ASN A 32 -46.06 -11.64 -18.90
CA ASN A 32 -44.94 -12.51 -18.54
C ASN A 32 -43.66 -12.16 -19.34
N THR A 33 -43.79 -11.88 -20.64
CA THR A 33 -42.64 -11.44 -21.45
C THR A 33 -42.11 -10.08 -21.00
N MET A 34 -42.98 -9.16 -20.59
CA MET A 34 -42.59 -7.84 -20.10
C MET A 34 -41.86 -7.94 -18.75
N LEU A 35 -42.41 -8.73 -17.82
CA LEU A 35 -41.78 -9.03 -16.53
C LEU A 35 -40.43 -9.72 -16.69
N SER A 36 -40.35 -10.72 -17.58
CA SER A 36 -39.09 -11.41 -17.88
C SER A 36 -38.03 -10.43 -18.41
N ARG A 37 -38.44 -9.51 -19.31
CA ARG A 37 -37.56 -8.47 -19.83
C ARG A 37 -37.08 -7.51 -18.73
N GLN A 38 -37.96 -7.04 -17.86
CA GLN A 38 -37.59 -6.19 -16.73
C GLN A 38 -36.63 -6.88 -15.77
N LEU A 39 -36.84 -8.18 -15.54
CA LEU A 39 -35.96 -8.98 -14.69
C LEU A 39 -34.56 -9.11 -15.31
N THR A 40 -34.49 -9.34 -16.63
CA THR A 40 -33.20 -9.35 -17.35
C THR A 40 -32.51 -7.98 -17.33
N GLU A 41 -33.23 -6.89 -17.57
CA GLU A 41 -32.68 -5.53 -17.52
C GLU A 41 -32.15 -5.17 -16.12
N THR A 42 -32.92 -5.52 -15.08
CA THR A 42 -32.52 -5.30 -13.68
C THR A 42 -31.32 -6.16 -13.31
N SER A 43 -31.30 -7.43 -13.73
CA SER A 43 -30.17 -8.34 -13.52
C SER A 43 -28.90 -7.82 -14.20
N ASN A 44 -29.01 -7.37 -15.46
CA ASN A 44 -27.88 -6.81 -16.21
C ASN A 44 -27.36 -5.52 -15.56
N SER A 45 -28.26 -4.64 -15.10
CA SER A 45 -27.90 -3.42 -14.38
C SER A 45 -27.18 -3.72 -13.05
N LEU A 46 -27.65 -4.74 -12.33
CA LEU A 46 -27.03 -5.20 -11.08
C LEU A 46 -25.65 -5.81 -11.34
N GLU A 47 -25.49 -6.59 -12.40
CA GLU A 47 -24.20 -7.14 -12.81
C GLU A 47 -23.21 -6.03 -13.20
N MET A 48 -23.64 -5.03 -13.98
CA MET A 48 -22.82 -3.87 -14.30
C MET A 48 -22.39 -3.10 -13.05
N THR A 49 -23.33 -2.86 -12.13
CA THR A 49 -23.02 -2.20 -10.85
C THR A 49 -22.02 -3.00 -10.03
N ARG A 50 -22.15 -4.34 -9.97
CA ARG A 50 -21.18 -5.21 -9.31
C ARG A 50 -19.79 -5.10 -9.95
N LYS A 51 -19.71 -5.15 -11.29
CA LYS A 51 -18.43 -5.00 -12.02
C LYS A 51 -17.77 -3.64 -11.74
N ASN A 52 -18.57 -2.58 -11.69
CA ASN A 52 -18.07 -1.24 -11.36
C ASN A 52 -17.53 -1.17 -9.92
N ILE A 53 -18.23 -1.75 -8.94
CA ILE A 53 -17.76 -1.80 -7.55
C ILE A 53 -16.46 -2.60 -7.45
N THR A 54 -16.35 -3.74 -8.13
CA THR A 54 -15.11 -4.53 -8.11
C THR A 54 -13.95 -3.77 -8.75
N ALA A 55 -14.18 -3.07 -9.88
CA ALA A 55 -13.16 -2.27 -10.52
C ALA A 55 -12.74 -1.06 -9.66
N LEU A 56 -13.68 -0.43 -8.96
CA LEU A 56 -13.39 0.66 -8.02
C LEU A 56 -12.60 0.16 -6.81
N ARG A 57 -12.95 -1.01 -6.26
CA ARG A 57 -12.17 -1.63 -5.17
C ARG A 57 -10.75 -1.98 -5.60
N GLU A 58 -10.57 -2.52 -6.81
CA GLU A 58 -9.23 -2.82 -7.33
C GLU A 58 -8.40 -1.53 -7.49
N LYS A 59 -9.00 -0.46 -7.99
CA LYS A 59 -8.35 0.85 -8.08
C LYS A 59 -7.98 1.40 -6.71
N GLN A 60 -8.87 1.25 -5.72
CA GLN A 60 -8.62 1.69 -4.35
C GLN A 60 -7.46 0.89 -3.73
N LEU A 61 -7.44 -0.43 -3.87
CA LEU A 61 -6.34 -1.27 -3.38
C LEU A 61 -4.99 -0.86 -4.00
N LYS A 62 -4.95 -0.60 -5.31
CA LYS A 62 -3.73 -0.12 -5.98
C LYS A 62 -3.31 1.27 -5.49
N ALA A 63 -4.26 2.16 -5.21
CA ALA A 63 -3.97 3.48 -4.66
C ALA A 63 -3.43 3.38 -3.23
N ASP A 64 -3.98 2.50 -2.40
CA ASP A 64 -3.53 2.26 -1.03
C ASP A 64 -2.12 1.63 -1.03
N GLU A 65 -1.86 0.66 -1.91
CA GLU A 65 -0.52 0.06 -2.10
C GLU A 65 0.50 1.10 -2.56
N PHE A 66 0.13 1.94 -3.54
CA PHE A 66 0.98 3.04 -3.99
C PHE A 66 1.27 4.04 -2.87
N GLN A 67 0.26 4.40 -2.08
CA GLN A 67 0.43 5.29 -0.94
C GLN A 67 1.37 4.68 0.12
N SER A 68 1.24 3.37 0.39
CA SER A 68 2.13 2.64 1.29
C SER A 68 3.58 2.68 0.77
N SER A 69 3.77 2.41 -0.52
CA SER A 69 5.09 2.47 -1.17
C SER A 69 5.71 3.87 -1.09
N LEU A 70 4.90 4.93 -1.27
CA LEU A 70 5.36 6.30 -1.08
C LEU A 70 5.75 6.59 0.37
N THR A 71 5.00 6.11 1.35
CA THR A 71 5.36 6.29 2.77
C THR A 71 6.65 5.56 3.12
N ASP A 72 6.86 4.36 2.60
CA ASP A 72 8.09 3.59 2.81
C ASP A 72 9.29 4.26 2.14
N ALA A 73 9.12 4.76 0.91
CA ALA A 73 10.14 5.52 0.20
C ALA A 73 10.47 6.84 0.92
N ALA A 74 9.47 7.55 1.45
CA ALA A 74 9.66 8.76 2.23
C ALA A 74 10.41 8.47 3.54
N LEU A 75 10.09 7.37 4.23
CA LEU A 75 10.81 6.91 5.42
C LEU A 75 12.27 6.59 5.09
N SER A 76 12.52 5.81 4.03
CA SER A 76 13.86 5.46 3.57
C SER A 76 14.68 6.70 3.23
N THR A 77 14.08 7.66 2.52
CA THR A 77 14.70 8.95 2.19
C THR A 77 15.03 9.74 3.45
N ARG A 78 14.13 9.77 4.44
CA ARG A 78 14.36 10.44 5.73
C ARG A 78 15.51 9.79 6.51
N ILE A 79 15.60 8.46 6.51
CA ILE A 79 16.69 7.72 7.15
C ILE A 79 18.02 8.02 6.42
N GLN A 80 18.05 7.95 5.09
CA GLN A 80 19.25 8.28 4.32
C GLN A 80 19.69 9.73 4.52
N LYS A 81 18.75 10.69 4.51
CA LYS A 81 19.02 12.10 4.83
C LYS A 81 19.55 12.26 6.26
N SER A 82 19.01 11.55 7.23
CA SER A 82 19.53 11.57 8.60
C SER A 82 20.96 11.02 8.65
N ARG A 83 21.26 9.89 8.00
CA ARG A 83 22.61 9.32 7.92
C ARG A 83 23.59 10.24 7.21
N ALA A 84 23.19 10.88 6.11
CA ALA A 84 24.00 11.89 5.42
C ALA A 84 24.26 13.12 6.30
N THR A 85 23.27 13.53 7.12
CA THR A 85 23.44 14.63 8.07
C THR A 85 24.40 14.24 9.21
N PHE A 86 24.31 13.01 9.72
CA PHE A 86 25.23 12.48 10.73
C PHE A 86 26.64 12.24 10.16
N GLN A 87 26.78 11.79 8.90
CA GLN A 87 28.09 11.61 8.25
C GLN A 87 28.74 12.93 7.81
N SER A 88 27.95 13.97 7.50
CA SER A 88 28.47 15.30 7.18
C SER A 88 28.86 16.10 8.42
N GLY A 89 28.30 15.77 9.60
CA GLY A 89 28.67 16.35 10.88
C GLY A 89 29.95 15.77 11.51
N ASP A 90 30.44 14.63 11.01
CA ASP A 90 31.55 13.88 11.65
C ASP A 90 32.88 13.95 10.90
N ARG A 91 32.95 14.69 9.79
CA ARG A 91 34.23 14.99 9.12
C ARG A 91 35.10 15.97 9.92
N ASN A 92 34.59 16.47 11.04
CA ASN A 92 35.28 17.33 11.98
C ASN A 92 35.33 16.72 13.40
N ARG A 93 35.29 15.39 13.53
CA ARG A 93 35.63 14.71 14.78
C ARG A 93 37.15 14.81 14.98
N THR A 94 37.51 15.96 15.54
CA THR A 94 38.66 16.18 16.41
C THR A 94 39.12 14.86 17.02
N THR A 95 40.36 14.49 16.75
CA THR A 95 41.12 13.54 17.56
C THR A 95 40.72 13.76 19.03
N PRO A 96 40.21 12.75 19.76
CA PRO A 96 39.78 12.95 21.13
C PRO A 96 40.86 13.72 21.89
N GLU A 97 40.49 14.78 22.63
CA GLU A 97 41.47 15.74 23.19
C GLU A 97 42.62 15.05 23.95
N LYS A 98 42.30 13.90 24.56
CA LYS A 98 43.25 12.98 25.22
C LYS A 98 44.48 12.66 24.36
N TYR A 99 44.32 12.50 23.05
CA TYR A 99 45.41 12.19 22.10
C TYR A 99 46.23 13.42 21.70
N CYS A 100 45.66 14.63 21.77
CA CYS A 100 46.40 15.87 21.51
C CYS A 100 47.51 16.11 22.54
N TYR A 101 47.33 15.63 23.77
CA TYR A 101 48.31 15.81 24.84
C TYR A 101 49.50 14.83 24.78
N ILE A 102 49.46 13.80 23.92
CA ILE A 102 50.48 12.75 23.87
C ILE A 102 51.84 13.31 23.43
N HIS A 103 51.86 14.21 22.45
CA HIS A 103 53.08 14.89 22.01
C HIS A 103 53.74 15.65 23.17
N SER A 104 52.95 16.39 23.95
CA SER A 104 53.43 17.17 25.09
C SER A 104 53.92 16.29 26.24
N LEU A 105 53.29 15.14 26.49
CA LEU A 105 53.71 14.18 27.50
C LEU A 105 54.99 13.44 27.08
N ALA A 106 55.09 13.03 25.81
CA ALA A 106 56.30 12.41 25.26
C ALA A 106 57.49 13.39 25.27
N LYS A 107 57.27 14.67 24.95
CA LYS A 107 58.31 15.72 25.01
C LYS A 107 58.79 15.99 26.44
N LYS A 108 57.95 15.75 27.45
CA LYS A 108 58.30 15.84 28.87
C LYS A 108 59.05 14.60 29.39
N GLY A 109 59.34 13.62 28.53
CA GLY A 109 60.14 12.45 28.88
C GLY A 109 59.38 11.33 29.56
N LEU A 110 58.04 11.37 29.58
CA LEU A 110 57.24 10.30 30.14
C LEU A 110 57.31 9.03 29.28
N SER A 111 57.38 7.88 29.94
CA SER A 111 57.35 6.57 29.30
C SER A 111 55.95 6.22 28.78
N SER A 112 55.87 5.28 27.85
CA SER A 112 54.59 4.82 27.28
C SER A 112 53.64 4.26 28.34
N ASP A 113 54.18 3.68 29.41
CA ASP A 113 53.39 3.08 30.49
C ASP A 113 52.77 4.14 31.40
N GLU A 114 53.49 5.24 31.64
CA GLU A 114 52.98 6.39 32.40
C GLU A 114 51.92 7.16 31.60
N ILE A 115 52.12 7.31 30.28
CA ILE A 115 51.13 7.92 29.38
C ILE A 115 49.84 7.08 29.34
N ALA A 116 49.97 5.76 29.32
CA ALA A 116 48.84 4.83 29.38
C ALA A 116 48.03 5.00 30.67
N ALA A 117 48.71 5.12 31.81
CA ALA A 117 48.08 5.36 33.10
C ALA A 117 47.36 6.73 33.16
N VAL A 118 48.01 7.80 32.69
CA VAL A 118 47.47 9.17 32.72
C VAL A 118 46.26 9.33 31.81
N LEU A 119 46.29 8.74 30.61
CA LEU A 119 45.22 8.86 29.63
C LEU A 119 44.16 7.76 29.74
N THR A 120 44.36 6.79 30.65
CA THR A 120 43.50 5.61 30.85
C THR A 120 43.31 4.83 29.55
N ILE A 121 44.42 4.59 28.84
CA ILE A 121 44.48 3.83 27.58
C ILE A 121 45.38 2.61 27.74
N SER A 122 45.35 1.70 26.78
CA SER A 122 46.24 0.53 26.78
C SER A 122 47.71 0.95 26.62
N THR A 123 48.62 0.22 27.26
CA THR A 123 50.08 0.41 27.08
C THR A 123 50.50 0.22 25.63
N HIS A 124 49.85 -0.71 24.92
CA HIS A 124 50.06 -0.94 23.49
C HIS A 124 49.63 0.27 22.64
N GLU A 125 48.50 0.88 22.98
CA GLU A 125 47.97 2.07 22.31
C GLU A 125 48.87 3.28 22.55
N ALA A 126 49.30 3.50 23.81
CA ALA A 126 50.23 4.57 24.15
C ALA A 126 51.57 4.44 23.39
N ARG A 127 52.11 3.22 23.27
CA ARG A 127 53.34 2.97 22.49
C ARG A 127 53.19 3.32 21.02
N GLN A 128 52.06 2.96 20.41
CA GLN A 128 51.77 3.31 19.02
C GLN A 128 51.67 4.82 18.83
N LEU A 129 50.97 5.50 19.73
CA LEU A 129 50.75 6.94 19.64
C LEU A 129 52.04 7.74 19.88
N VAL A 130 52.90 7.30 20.79
CA VAL A 130 54.24 7.89 20.98
C VAL A 130 55.11 7.67 19.75
N THR A 131 55.03 6.50 19.12
CA THR A 131 55.77 6.21 17.88
C THR A 131 55.30 7.10 16.73
N LEU A 132 53.99 7.24 16.55
CA LEU A 132 53.39 8.13 15.56
C LEU A 132 53.74 9.60 15.84
N ALA A 133 53.73 10.02 17.11
CA ALA A 133 54.12 11.37 17.51
C ALA A 133 55.60 11.68 17.24
N LYS A 134 56.48 10.68 17.34
CA LYS A 134 57.90 10.80 16.95
C LYS A 134 58.08 10.90 15.43
N ILE A 135 57.31 10.13 14.66
CA ILE A 135 57.32 10.18 13.18
C ILE A 135 56.77 11.52 12.69
N ALA A 136 55.73 12.05 13.32
CA ALA A 136 55.17 13.36 12.99
C ALA A 136 56.06 14.55 13.39
N GLN A 137 57.03 14.34 14.29
CA GLN A 137 58.00 15.34 14.77
C GLN A 137 59.37 15.29 14.06
N GLY A 138 59.60 14.32 13.18
CA GLY A 138 60.87 14.14 12.48
C GLY A 138 60.62 13.61 11.08
N ASN A 139 60.66 14.41 10.00
CA ASN A 139 61.36 15.71 9.79
C ASN A 139 61.09 16.87 10.76
#